data_AF-B8Y4V8-F1
#
_entry.id   AF-B8Y4V8-F1
#
_cell.length_a   1.000
_cell.length_b   1.000
_cell.length_c   1.000
_cell.angle_alpha   90.00
_cell.angle_beta   90.00
_cell.angle_gamma   90.00
#
_symmetry.space_group_name_H-M   'P 1'
#
loop_
_entity.id
_entity.type
_entity.pdbx_description
1 polymer ?
#
loop_
_entity_poly.entity_id
_entity_poly.type
_entity_poly.pdbx_seq_one_letter_code
_entity_poly.pdbx_strand_id
1 'polypeptide(L)'
;GPTKSKITHLIFSTSSGVDMPGADYQLTKLLDLDPSVKRYVMYQQGCFGGGSALRLAKDLAENNKGSRVLVVSAEITAVTFRGPNENHIDNLIGQALFADGAAAIIVGSEPLLDVEKPLFEIISAAQTIVPESEGAINVNFREAGLIFYLAK
;
A
#
# COMPACT_ATOMS: atom_id res chain seq x y z
N GLY A 1 13.69 -18.20 7.70
CA GLY A 1 12.26 -17.90 7.45
C GLY A 1 11.74 -18.85 6.38
N PRO A 2 10.41 -19.03 6.27
CA PRO A 2 9.81 -19.87 5.25
C PRO A 2 10.19 -19.41 3.82
N THR A 3 10.18 -20.34 2.87
CA THR A 3 10.59 -20.09 1.48
C THR A 3 9.59 -19.18 0.76
N LYS A 4 10.08 -18.35 -0.18
CA LYS A 4 9.23 -17.49 -1.04
C LYS A 4 8.11 -18.23 -1.76
N SER A 5 8.29 -19.53 -2.02
CA SER A 5 7.28 -20.42 -2.62
C SER A 5 6.04 -20.66 -1.76
N LYS A 6 6.08 -20.31 -0.47
CA LYS A 6 4.93 -20.41 0.43
C LYS A 6 4.00 -19.19 0.35
N ILE A 7 4.39 -18.12 -0.36
CA ILE A 7 3.55 -16.94 -0.54
C ILE A 7 2.39 -17.30 -1.48
N THR A 8 1.16 -17.18 -0.97
CA THR A 8 -0.06 -17.54 -1.72
C THR A 8 -0.82 -16.32 -2.24
N HIS A 9 -0.62 -15.16 -1.60
CA HIS A 9 -1.25 -13.90 -1.98
C HIS A 9 -0.24 -12.77 -1.94
N LEU A 10 -0.42 -11.78 -2.81
CA LEU A 10 0.33 -10.53 -2.83
C LEU A 10 -0.67 -9.36 -2.80
N ILE A 11 -0.50 -8.46 -1.82
CA ILE A 11 -1.17 -7.16 -1.79
C ILE A 11 -0.10 -6.11 -2.02
N PHE A 12 -0.24 -5.30 -3.07
CA PHE A 12 0.64 -4.18 -3.36
C PHE A 12 -0.14 -2.87 -3.23
N SER A 13 0.34 -1.95 -2.39
CA SER A 13 -0.27 -0.63 -2.19
C SER A 13 0.69 0.46 -2.65
N THR A 14 0.21 1.38 -3.49
CA THR A 14 0.97 2.54 -3.92
C THR A 14 0.07 3.66 -4.41
N SER A 15 0.49 4.90 -4.14
CA SER A 15 -0.10 6.11 -4.69
C SER A 15 0.82 6.78 -5.72
N SER A 16 1.94 6.13 -6.06
CA SER A 16 3.05 6.74 -6.81
C SER A 16 2.98 6.54 -8.32
N GLY A 17 1.81 6.16 -8.83
CA GLY A 17 1.58 5.88 -10.24
C GLY A 17 0.62 4.72 -10.44
N VAL A 18 0.24 4.49 -11.71
CA VAL A 18 -0.60 3.37 -12.14
C VAL A 18 -0.04 2.82 -13.44
N ASP A 19 -0.07 1.49 -13.59
CA ASP A 19 0.33 0.81 -14.83
C ASP A 19 -0.49 -0.47 -15.02
N MET A 20 -0.51 -0.99 -16.26
CA MET A 20 -1.15 -2.24 -16.64
C MET A 20 -0.24 -3.04 -17.60
N PRO A 21 0.43 -4.12 -17.15
CA PRO A 21 0.33 -4.76 -15.82
C PRO A 21 0.88 -3.92 -14.67
N GLY A 22 0.26 -4.03 -13.49
CA GLY A 22 0.58 -3.19 -12.35
C GLY A 22 1.88 -3.52 -11.61
N ALA A 23 2.21 -2.72 -10.60
CA ALA A 23 3.38 -2.89 -9.74
C ALA A 23 3.39 -4.25 -9.01
N ASP A 24 2.22 -4.81 -8.71
CA ASP A 24 2.05 -6.16 -8.19
C ASP A 24 2.56 -7.23 -9.18
N TYR A 25 2.31 -7.08 -10.48
CA TYR A 25 2.84 -7.98 -11.51
C TYR A 25 4.36 -7.86 -11.61
N GLN A 26 4.88 -6.62 -11.63
CA GLN A 26 6.32 -6.38 -11.70
C GLN A 26 7.04 -7.00 -10.49
N LEU A 27 6.48 -6.82 -9.29
CA LEU A 27 7.02 -7.40 -8.07
C LEU A 27 6.97 -8.94 -8.09
N THR A 28 5.87 -9.52 -8.55
CA THR A 28 5.75 -10.99 -8.72
C THR A 28 6.86 -11.54 -9.61
N LYS A 29 7.20 -10.85 -10.70
CA LYS A 29 8.32 -11.21 -11.59
C LYS A 29 9.68 -11.02 -10.92
N LEU A 30 9.91 -9.88 -10.28
CA LEU A 30 11.20 -9.55 -9.66
C LEU A 30 11.56 -10.49 -8.51
N LEU A 31 10.57 -10.89 -7.71
CA LEU A 31 10.77 -11.85 -6.62
C LEU A 31 10.70 -13.31 -7.07
N ASP A 32 10.34 -13.55 -8.34
CA ASP A 32 10.13 -14.88 -8.90
C ASP A 32 9.19 -15.69 -7.97
N LEU A 33 8.00 -15.14 -7.75
CA LEU A 33 6.92 -15.78 -7.01
C LEU A 33 6.20 -16.79 -7.89
N ASP A 34 5.44 -17.68 -7.26
CA ASP A 34 4.60 -18.62 -7.98
C ASP A 34 3.63 -17.89 -8.94
N PRO A 35 3.53 -18.28 -10.22
CA PRO A 35 2.64 -17.63 -11.19
C PRO A 35 1.16 -17.65 -10.81
N SER A 36 0.74 -18.55 -9.93
CA SER A 36 -0.62 -18.67 -9.39
C SER A 36 -0.87 -17.81 -8.15
N VAL A 37 0.12 -17.02 -7.70
CA VAL A 37 -0.05 -16.09 -6.58
C VAL A 37 -1.25 -15.18 -6.84
N LYS A 38 -2.18 -15.13 -5.88
CA LYS A 38 -3.38 -14.29 -6.01
C LYS A 38 -3.01 -12.85 -5.68
N ARG A 39 -3.08 -11.97 -6.67
CA ARG A 39 -2.62 -10.58 -6.56
C ARG A 39 -3.78 -9.62 -6.38
N TYR A 40 -3.59 -8.64 -5.50
CA TYR A 40 -4.43 -7.46 -5.34
C TYR A 40 -3.54 -6.23 -5.35
N VAL A 41 -3.88 -5.24 -6.17
CA VAL A 41 -3.19 -3.95 -6.22
C VAL A 41 -4.13 -2.85 -5.77
N MET A 42 -3.69 -2.04 -4.82
CA MET A 42 -4.39 -0.89 -4.25
C MET A 42 -3.71 0.38 -4.75
N TYR A 43 -4.22 0.91 -5.85
CA TYR A 43 -3.75 2.18 -6.39
C TYR A 43 -4.46 3.38 -5.76
N GLN A 44 -3.70 4.47 -5.60
CA GLN A 44 -4.22 5.80 -5.28
C GLN A 44 -5.08 5.87 -4.01
N GLN A 45 -4.74 5.07 -2.99
CA GLN A 45 -5.40 5.11 -1.67
C GLN A 45 -4.79 6.17 -0.73
N GLY A 46 -3.65 6.78 -1.09
CA GLY A 46 -2.97 7.76 -0.26
C GLY A 46 -2.46 7.18 1.05
N CYS A 47 -2.27 8.05 2.05
CA CYS A 47 -1.59 7.72 3.29
C CYS A 47 -2.27 6.63 4.14
N PHE A 48 -3.57 6.36 3.94
CA PHE A 48 -4.27 5.28 4.66
C PHE A 48 -4.13 3.91 3.99
N GLY A 49 -3.48 3.84 2.82
CA GLY A 49 -3.33 2.62 2.03
C GLY A 49 -2.70 1.46 2.80
N GLY A 50 -1.75 1.73 3.70
CA GLY A 50 -1.12 0.70 4.54
C GLY A 50 -2.12 0.03 5.50
N GLY A 51 -3.01 0.81 6.13
CA GLY A 51 -4.05 0.27 7.01
C GLY A 51 -5.09 -0.54 6.25
N SER A 52 -5.50 -0.07 5.07
CA SER A 52 -6.40 -0.81 4.17
C SER A 52 -5.79 -2.13 3.68
N ALA A 53 -4.50 -2.14 3.36
CA ALA A 53 -3.80 -3.34 2.93
C ALA A 53 -3.71 -4.38 4.06
N LEU A 54 -3.44 -3.95 5.30
CA LEU A 54 -3.47 -4.81 6.49
C LEU A 54 -4.85 -5.40 6.76
N ARG A 55 -5.91 -4.60 6.62
CA ARG A 55 -7.31 -5.07 6.77
C ARG A 55 -7.62 -6.18 5.76
N LEU A 56 -7.29 -5.97 4.48
CA LEU A 56 -7.46 -7.01 3.46
C LEU A 56 -6.59 -8.24 3.75
N ALA A 57 -5.36 -8.04 4.21
CA ALA A 57 -4.45 -9.14 4.54
C ALA A 57 -5.00 -10.03 5.67
N LYS A 58 -5.63 -9.44 6.69
CA LYS A 58 -6.31 -10.17 7.77
C LYS A 58 -7.39 -11.09 7.20
N ASP A 59 -8.31 -10.55 6.40
CA ASP A 59 -9.41 -11.32 5.82
C ASP A 59 -8.89 -12.47 4.94
N LEU A 60 -7.89 -12.19 4.09
CA LEU A 60 -7.28 -13.22 3.24
C LEU A 60 -6.55 -14.29 4.07
N ALA A 61 -5.81 -13.90 5.09
CA ALA A 61 -5.04 -14.81 5.93
C ALA A 61 -5.93 -15.74 6.76
N GLU A 62 -7.00 -15.21 7.36
CA GLU A 62 -7.90 -15.97 8.24
C GLU A 62 -8.87 -16.84 7.46
N ASN A 63 -9.35 -16.37 6.31
CA ASN A 63 -10.33 -17.11 5.50
C ASN A 63 -9.69 -18.17 4.59
N ASN A 64 -8.35 -18.25 4.52
CA ASN A 64 -7.63 -19.22 3.70
C ASN A 64 -6.57 -19.94 4.56
N LYS A 65 -6.88 -21.15 5.02
CA LYS A 65 -5.97 -21.96 5.86
C LYS A 65 -4.60 -22.14 5.21
N GLY A 66 -3.54 -21.95 6.02
CA GLY A 66 -2.15 -22.07 5.58
C GLY A 66 -1.68 -21.00 4.60
N SER A 67 -2.48 -19.97 4.32
CA SER A 67 -2.08 -18.88 3.43
C SER A 67 -1.01 -17.99 4.08
N ARG A 68 -0.14 -17.45 3.22
CA ARG A 68 0.84 -16.42 3.59
C ARG A 68 0.70 -15.29 2.59
N VAL A 69 0.31 -14.14 3.10
CA VAL A 69 0.04 -12.92 2.33
C VAL A 69 1.27 -12.02 2.44
N LEU A 70 1.93 -11.77 1.32
CA LEU A 70 2.93 -10.72 1.22
C LEU A 70 2.22 -9.39 1.03
N VAL A 71 2.37 -8.47 1.96
CA VAL A 71 1.86 -7.10 1.85
C VAL A 71 3.04 -6.18 1.60
N VAL A 72 2.97 -5.37 0.55
CA VAL A 72 3.99 -4.39 0.19
C VAL A 72 3.33 -3.03 0.02
N SER A 73 3.91 -2.01 0.64
CA SER A 73 3.60 -0.61 0.36
C SER A 73 4.87 0.06 -0.15
N ALA A 74 4.82 0.67 -1.33
CA ALA A 74 5.96 1.36 -1.90
C ALA A 74 5.53 2.71 -2.47
N GLU A 75 6.20 3.77 -2.03
CA GLU A 75 5.89 5.14 -2.39
C GLU A 75 7.15 5.87 -2.86
N ILE A 76 7.01 6.65 -3.93
CA ILE A 76 8.04 7.43 -4.60
C ILE A 76 7.43 8.79 -4.95
N THR A 77 8.12 9.86 -4.58
CA THR A 77 7.70 11.27 -4.78
C THR A 77 7.78 11.74 -6.23
N ALA A 78 8.24 10.91 -7.16
CA ALA A 78 8.44 11.28 -8.56
C ALA A 78 7.18 11.85 -9.23
N VAL A 79 5.99 11.34 -8.88
CA VAL A 79 4.71 11.81 -9.43
C VAL A 79 4.14 13.04 -8.74
N THR A 80 4.68 13.43 -7.58
CA THR A 80 4.25 14.61 -6.80
C THR A 80 5.26 15.76 -6.85
N PHE A 81 6.52 15.48 -7.21
CA PHE A 81 7.60 16.46 -7.25
C PHE A 81 7.33 17.58 -8.28
N ARG A 82 7.51 18.84 -7.86
CA ARG A 82 7.32 20.02 -8.73
C ARG A 82 7.98 21.27 -8.16
N GLY A 83 8.18 22.25 -9.04
CA GLY A 83 8.65 23.58 -8.66
C GLY A 83 7.68 24.33 -7.73
N PRO A 84 8.20 25.25 -6.90
CA PRO A 84 7.39 26.06 -5.99
C PRO A 84 6.46 27.00 -6.76
N ASN A 85 5.28 27.30 -6.20
CA ASN A 85 4.32 28.26 -6.74
C ASN A 85 3.67 29.04 -5.58
N GLU A 86 3.83 30.37 -5.57
CA GLU A 86 3.29 31.26 -4.54
C GLU A 86 1.77 31.22 -4.44
N ASN A 87 1.08 30.91 -5.55
CA ASN A 87 -0.37 30.77 -5.58
C ASN A 87 -0.86 29.40 -5.06
N HIS A 88 0.07 28.51 -4.67
CA HIS A 88 -0.26 27.13 -4.29
C HIS A 88 0.64 26.64 -3.15
N ILE A 89 0.59 27.35 -2.02
CA ILE A 89 1.43 27.10 -0.83
C ILE A 89 1.26 25.66 -0.30
N ASP A 90 0.09 25.05 -0.43
CA ASP A 90 -0.17 23.68 0.01
C ASP A 90 0.76 22.66 -0.68
N ASN A 91 1.17 22.93 -1.93
CA ASN A 91 2.17 22.10 -2.59
C ASN A 91 3.52 22.18 -1.89
N LEU A 92 3.92 23.35 -1.36
CA LEU A 92 5.18 23.49 -0.62
C LEU A 92 5.18 22.63 0.64
N ILE A 93 4.04 22.55 1.32
CA ILE A 93 3.85 21.64 2.47
C ILE A 93 4.06 20.20 2.01
N GLY A 94 3.42 19.79 0.92
CA GLY A 94 3.64 18.47 0.33
C GLY A 94 5.11 18.19 -0.03
N GLN A 95 5.79 19.14 -0.67
CA GLN A 95 7.21 19.00 -1.03
C GLN A 95 8.14 18.88 0.20
N ALA A 96 7.75 19.46 1.35
CA ALA A 96 8.53 19.37 2.58
C ALA A 96 8.28 18.07 3.37
N LEU A 97 7.15 17.40 3.17
CA LEU A 97 6.73 16.24 3.96
C LEU A 97 6.90 14.90 3.22
N PHE A 98 6.65 14.86 1.91
CA PHE A 98 6.67 13.60 1.18
C PHE A 98 8.10 13.12 0.94
N ALA A 99 8.30 11.81 1.09
CA ALA A 99 9.57 11.13 0.91
C ALA A 99 9.34 9.75 0.28
N ASP A 100 10.42 9.18 -0.22
CA ASP A 100 10.42 7.86 -0.83
C ASP A 100 10.59 6.78 0.25
N GLY A 101 9.90 5.65 0.09
CA GLY A 101 10.02 4.53 1.02
C GLY A 101 9.23 3.31 0.59
N ALA A 102 9.69 2.13 1.05
CA ALA A 102 8.95 0.89 0.88
C ALA A 102 8.99 0.06 2.17
N ALA A 103 7.89 -0.63 2.45
CA ALA A 103 7.74 -1.56 3.56
C ALA A 103 7.09 -2.86 3.07
N ALA A 104 7.50 -3.98 3.67
CA ALA A 104 6.94 -5.28 3.37
C ALA A 104 6.75 -6.10 4.65
N ILE A 105 5.63 -6.82 4.73
CA ILE A 105 5.32 -7.73 5.84
C ILE A 105 4.70 -9.02 5.31
N ILE A 106 4.87 -10.10 6.07
CA ILE A 106 4.21 -11.38 5.84
C ILE A 106 3.09 -11.53 6.87
N VAL A 107 1.87 -11.72 6.40
CA VAL A 107 0.68 -11.94 7.23
C VAL A 107 0.19 -13.36 7.01
N GLY A 108 -0.17 -14.06 8.08
CA GLY A 108 -0.69 -15.41 8.03
C GLY A 108 -1.45 -15.74 9.32
N SER A 109 -2.39 -16.67 9.21
CA SER A 109 -3.02 -17.31 10.36
C SER A 109 -2.30 -18.63 10.69
N GLU A 110 -2.49 -19.13 11.91
CA GLU A 110 -1.97 -20.43 12.37
C GLU A 110 -0.45 -20.57 12.15
N PRO A 111 0.38 -19.83 12.91
CA PRO A 111 1.82 -19.83 12.70
C PRO A 111 2.44 -21.20 13.03
N LEU A 112 3.37 -21.65 12.18
CA LEU A 112 4.18 -22.83 12.42
C LEU A 112 5.32 -22.47 13.37
N LEU A 113 5.11 -22.63 14.68
CA LEU A 113 6.00 -22.10 15.73
C LEU A 113 7.46 -22.57 15.65
N ASP A 114 7.73 -23.71 14.99
CA ASP A 114 9.09 -24.20 14.76
C ASP A 114 9.88 -23.38 13.73
N VAL A 115 9.19 -22.62 12.86
CA VAL A 115 9.78 -21.93 11.70
C VAL A 115 9.38 -20.46 11.63
N GLU A 116 8.23 -20.11 12.21
CA GLU A 116 7.63 -18.78 12.17
C GLU A 116 7.58 -18.19 13.57
N LYS A 117 7.99 -16.93 13.68
CA LYS A 117 7.94 -16.16 14.92
C LYS A 117 6.94 -15.02 14.76
N PRO A 118 5.71 -15.14 15.32
CA PRO A 118 4.76 -14.05 15.34
C PRO A 118 5.36 -12.82 16.02
N LEU A 119 5.19 -11.65 15.39
CA LEU A 119 5.59 -10.37 15.97
C LEU A 119 4.41 -9.61 16.56
N PHE A 120 3.27 -9.65 15.85
CA PHE A 120 2.02 -9.00 16.21
C PHE A 120 0.84 -9.85 15.73
N GLU A 121 -0.32 -9.62 16.34
CA GLU A 121 -1.60 -10.19 15.92
C GLU A 121 -2.56 -9.06 15.53
N ILE A 122 -3.24 -9.22 14.39
CA ILE A 122 -4.24 -8.24 13.92
C ILE A 122 -5.61 -8.66 14.47
N ILE A 123 -5.96 -8.18 15.66
CA ILE A 123 -7.21 -8.55 16.33
C ILE A 123 -8.44 -8.03 15.57
N SER A 124 -8.40 -6.76 15.16
CA SER A 124 -9.48 -6.10 14.43
C SER A 124 -8.94 -5.04 13.48
N ALA A 125 -9.76 -4.68 12.49
CA ALA A 125 -9.48 -3.59 11.56
C ALA A 125 -10.79 -2.91 11.17
N ALA A 126 -10.82 -1.58 11.21
CA ALA A 126 -12.00 -0.77 10.91
C ALA A 126 -11.61 0.44 10.06
N GLN A 127 -12.59 1.04 9.41
CA GLN A 127 -12.44 2.25 8.61
C GLN A 127 -13.70 3.10 8.77
N THR A 128 -13.53 4.43 8.81
CA THR A 128 -14.64 5.38 8.85
C THR A 128 -14.33 6.60 7.98
N ILE A 129 -15.37 7.32 7.59
CA ILE A 129 -15.27 8.64 6.97
C ILE A 129 -15.58 9.66 8.06
N VAL A 130 -14.73 10.66 8.22
CA VAL A 130 -14.96 11.73 9.21
C VAL A 130 -16.10 12.61 8.69
N PRO A 131 -17.16 12.86 9.49
CA PRO A 131 -18.24 13.77 9.08
C PRO A 131 -17.70 15.17 8.74
N GLU A 132 -18.29 15.84 7.75
CA GLU A 132 -17.95 17.22 7.36
C GLU A 132 -16.47 17.40 6.94
N SER A 133 -15.87 16.35 6.36
CA SER A 133 -14.47 16.34 5.91
C SER A 133 -14.31 16.44 4.39
N GLU A 134 -15.39 16.76 3.68
CA GLU A 134 -15.41 16.85 2.23
C GLU A 134 -14.36 17.86 1.73
N GLY A 135 -13.43 17.34 0.92
CA GLY A 135 -12.37 18.14 0.32
C GLY A 135 -11.26 18.59 1.27
N ALA A 136 -11.25 18.14 2.53
CA ALA A 136 -10.19 18.43 3.49
C ALA A 136 -8.80 18.07 2.94
N ILE A 137 -8.71 16.91 2.28
CA ILE A 137 -7.51 16.46 1.57
C ILE A 137 -7.95 15.97 0.18
N ASN A 138 -7.46 16.62 -0.87
CA ASN A 138 -7.72 16.18 -2.24
C ASN A 138 -6.40 15.94 -2.98
N VAL A 139 -6.37 14.86 -3.77
CA VAL A 139 -5.27 14.56 -4.68
C VAL A 139 -5.83 14.30 -6.07
N ASN A 140 -5.45 15.13 -7.03
CA ASN A 140 -5.93 15.03 -8.40
C ASN A 140 -4.81 14.54 -9.32
N PHE A 141 -5.04 13.42 -10.01
CA PHE A 141 -4.15 12.98 -11.09
C PHE A 141 -4.45 13.76 -12.37
N ARG A 142 -3.45 14.50 -12.87
CA ARG A 142 -3.55 15.37 -14.05
C ARG A 142 -2.33 15.13 -14.96
N GLU A 143 -2.31 15.80 -16.11
CA GLU A 143 -1.16 15.78 -17.03
C GLU A 143 0.15 16.22 -16.33
N ALA A 144 0.05 17.11 -15.35
CA ALA A 144 1.18 17.58 -14.52
C ALA A 144 1.50 16.66 -13.31
N GLY A 145 1.02 15.41 -13.32
CA GLY A 145 1.18 14.45 -12.22
C GLY A 145 0.11 14.59 -11.14
N LEU A 146 0.44 14.19 -9.90
CA LEU A 146 -0.48 14.21 -8.75
C LEU A 146 -0.46 15.57 -8.06
N ILE A 147 -1.57 16.30 -8.08
CA ILE A 147 -1.69 17.62 -7.45
C ILE A 147 -2.43 17.52 -6.12
N PHE A 148 -1.77 17.98 -5.06
CA PHE A 148 -2.27 17.97 -3.70
C PHE A 148 -2.93 19.31 -3.36
N TYR A 149 -4.09 19.24 -2.69
CA TYR A 149 -4.83 20.40 -2.20
C TYR A 149 -5.24 20.14 -0.75
N LEU A 150 -5.07 21.15 0.11
CA LEU A 150 -5.55 21.14 1.48
C LEU A 150 -6.63 22.21 1.62
N ALA A 151 -7.82 21.84 2.09
CA ALA A 151 -8.79 22.85 2.49
C ALA A 151 -8.33 23.49 3.81
N LYS A 152 -8.59 24.79 3.95
CA LYS A 152 -8.43 25.54 5.22
C LYS A 152 -9.63 25.33 6.14
#